data_AF-A0A7S0GEZ4-F1
#
_entry.id   AF-A0A7S0GEZ4-F1
#
_cell.length_a   1.000
_cell.length_b   1.000
_cell.length_c   1.000
_cell.angle_alpha   90.00
_cell.angle_beta   90.00
_cell.angle_gamma   90.00
#
_symmetry.space_group_name_H-M   'P 1'
#
loop_
_entity.id
_entity.type
_entity.pdbx_description
1 polymer ?
#
loop_
_entity_poly.entity_id
_entity_poly.type
_entity_poly.pdbx_seq_one_letter_code
_entity_poly.pdbx_strand_id
1 'polypeptide(L)'
;MVAMLGTFVHNNNWVFDGYISPSAGLKFSDVDTGIGGLFQLPAAGLAQIVGICGFVELTWWPATQADGDYGIRLGKINDWDAQPAKKVRQQNAELNNGRAAMMAIAGVITQEVFTGQNLQEQFAAGHITPFGDGQGFF
;
A
#
# COMPACT_ATOMS: atom_id res chain seq x y z
N MET A 1 -5.66 2.93 0.24
CA MET A 1 -4.89 4.20 0.39
C MET A 1 -3.46 3.94 0.84
N VAL A 2 -3.24 3.31 2.00
CA VAL A 2 -1.87 3.02 2.51
C VAL A 2 -1.03 2.20 1.52
N ALA A 3 -1.63 1.21 0.85
CA ALA A 3 -0.93 0.44 -0.19
C ALA A 3 -0.36 1.31 -1.31
N MET A 4 -1.10 2.35 -1.75
CA MET A 4 -0.64 3.25 -2.81
C MET A 4 0.56 4.08 -2.36
N LEU A 5 0.56 4.53 -1.11
CA LEU A 5 1.74 5.17 -0.54
C LEU A 5 2.94 4.21 -0.55
N GLY A 6 2.74 2.95 -0.16
CA GLY A 6 3.76 1.90 -0.21
C GLY A 6 4.33 1.71 -1.62
N THR A 7 3.48 1.61 -2.64
CA THR A 7 3.92 1.52 -4.05
C THR A 7 4.83 2.68 -4.42
N PHE A 8 4.49 3.93 -4.07
CA PHE A 8 5.35 5.07 -4.37
C PHE A 8 6.68 5.03 -3.60
N VAL A 9 6.65 4.71 -2.31
CA VAL A 9 7.87 4.67 -1.48
C VAL A 9 8.83 3.59 -1.99
N HIS A 10 8.33 2.39 -2.29
CA HIS A 10 9.15 1.29 -2.79
C HIS A 10 9.71 1.58 -4.19
N ASN A 11 8.91 2.10 -5.12
CA ASN A 11 9.38 2.44 -6.46
C ASN A 11 10.34 3.65 -6.51
N ASN A 12 10.38 4.48 -5.45
CA ASN A 12 11.41 5.52 -5.28
C ASN A 12 12.68 4.99 -4.60
N ASN A 13 12.77 3.69 -4.33
CA ASN A 13 13.89 3.05 -3.62
C ASN A 13 14.18 3.68 -2.25
N TRP A 14 13.14 4.16 -1.56
CA TRP A 14 13.25 4.61 -0.18
C TRP A 14 13.19 3.40 0.75
N VAL A 15 14.35 2.80 0.94
CA VAL A 15 14.54 1.54 1.63
C VAL A 15 15.27 1.78 2.95
N PHE A 16 14.92 1.02 4.00
CA PHE A 16 15.69 1.02 5.23
C PHE A 16 17.05 0.35 5.02
N ASP A 17 18.12 1.01 5.44
CA ASP A 17 19.46 0.41 5.37
C ASP A 17 19.62 -0.61 6.50
N GLY A 18 19.39 -1.89 6.18
CA GLY A 18 19.42 -2.97 7.16
C GLY A 18 18.97 -4.33 6.62
N TYR A 19 18.92 -5.31 7.53
CA TYR A 19 18.48 -6.68 7.25
C TYR A 19 17.03 -6.88 7.69
N ILE A 20 16.19 -7.42 6.79
CA ILE A 20 14.84 -7.91 7.11
C ILE A 20 14.94 -9.13 8.02
N SER A 21 15.86 -10.04 7.68
CA SER A 21 16.08 -11.28 8.41
C SER A 21 17.57 -11.57 8.48
N PRO A 22 18.22 -11.31 9.64
CA PRO A 22 19.64 -11.61 9.83
C PRO A 22 19.95 -13.10 9.67
N SER A 23 18.99 -13.99 9.98
CA SER A 23 19.16 -15.44 9.84
C SER A 23 19.10 -15.93 8.40
N ALA A 24 18.38 -15.22 7.52
CA ALA A 24 18.31 -15.51 6.09
C ALA A 24 19.27 -14.65 5.25
N GLY A 25 19.95 -13.67 5.87
CA GLY A 25 20.83 -12.74 5.17
C GLY A 25 20.12 -11.79 4.19
N LEU A 26 18.79 -11.64 4.32
CA LEU A 26 17.96 -10.85 3.41
C LEU A 26 17.98 -9.37 3.80
N LYS A 27 18.39 -8.47 2.90
CA LYS A 27 18.31 -7.01 3.11
C LYS A 27 17.01 -6.45 2.58
N PHE A 28 16.62 -5.27 3.07
CA PHE A 28 15.47 -4.56 2.52
C PHE A 28 15.68 -4.12 1.07
N SER A 29 16.93 -3.92 0.64
CA SER A 29 17.28 -3.58 -0.75
C SER A 29 17.13 -4.74 -1.73
N ASP A 30 17.12 -5.97 -1.22
CA ASP A 30 17.14 -7.18 -2.05
C ASP A 30 15.71 -7.63 -2.40
N VAL A 31 14.70 -6.97 -1.83
CA VAL A 31 13.29 -7.26 -2.07
C VAL A 31 12.79 -6.45 -3.26
N ASP A 32 12.12 -7.12 -4.19
CA ASP A 32 11.49 -6.51 -5.36
C ASP A 32 10.42 -5.47 -4.93
N THR A 33 10.36 -4.36 -5.66
CA THR A 33 9.47 -3.23 -5.39
C THR A 33 8.07 -3.45 -5.95
N GLY A 34 7.89 -4.41 -6.86
CA GLY A 34 6.60 -4.83 -7.41
C GLY A 34 5.89 -5.93 -6.62
N ILE A 35 4.87 -6.54 -7.23
CA ILE A 35 4.08 -7.62 -6.61
C ILE A 35 4.91 -8.83 -6.15
N GLY A 36 6.06 -9.09 -6.79
CA GLY A 36 6.97 -10.17 -6.44
C GLY A 36 7.57 -10.06 -5.04
N GLY A 37 7.68 -8.84 -4.51
CA GLY A 37 8.30 -8.58 -3.20
C GLY A 37 7.56 -9.27 -2.05
N LEU A 38 6.23 -9.42 -2.13
CA LEU A 38 5.43 -10.10 -1.10
C LEU A 38 5.85 -11.58 -0.94
N PHE A 39 6.21 -12.24 -2.05
CA PHE A 39 6.55 -13.66 -2.06
C PHE A 39 8.01 -13.94 -1.69
N GLN A 40 8.86 -12.91 -1.69
CA GLN A 40 10.27 -13.02 -1.26
C GLN A 40 10.43 -12.92 0.27
N LEU A 41 9.39 -12.49 0.97
CA LEU A 41 9.42 -12.36 2.42
C LEU A 41 9.38 -13.73 3.13
N PRO A 42 10.15 -13.93 4.21
CA PRO A 42 10.06 -15.14 5.00
C PRO A 42 8.65 -15.34 5.58
N ALA A 43 8.13 -16.56 5.52
CA ALA A 43 6.78 -16.90 5.99
C ALA A 43 6.54 -16.51 7.47
N ALA A 44 7.58 -16.59 8.31
CA ALA A 44 7.50 -16.15 9.70
C ALA A 44 7.26 -14.65 9.84
N GLY A 45 7.85 -13.81 8.97
CA GLY A 45 7.62 -12.37 8.96
C GLY A 45 6.21 -12.02 8.48
N LEU A 46 5.73 -12.72 7.45
CA LEU A 46 4.33 -12.58 6.99
C LEU A 46 3.33 -12.97 8.09
N ALA A 47 3.60 -14.06 8.82
CA ALA A 47 2.78 -14.47 9.96
C ALA A 47 2.76 -13.43 11.08
N GLN A 48 3.87 -12.72 11.33
CA GLN A 48 3.91 -11.61 12.29
C GLN A 48 3.01 -10.45 11.87
N ILE A 49 3.04 -10.07 10.58
CA ILE A 49 2.19 -8.99 10.04
C ILE A 49 0.72 -9.38 10.19
N VAL A 50 0.33 -10.58 9.72
CA VAL A 50 -1.06 -11.05 9.85
C VAL A 50 -1.47 -11.16 11.31
N GLY A 51 -0.59 -11.62 12.19
CA GLY A 51 -0.85 -11.73 13.62
C GLY A 51 -1.14 -10.38 14.28
N ILE A 52 -0.31 -9.36 14.00
CA ILE A 52 -0.50 -8.01 14.54
C ILE A 52 -1.76 -7.37 13.94
N CYS A 53 -1.94 -7.43 12.62
CA CYS A 53 -3.13 -6.88 11.96
C CYS A 53 -4.41 -7.52 12.50
N GLY A 54 -4.43 -8.86 12.60
CA GLY A 54 -5.57 -9.59 13.16
C GLY A 54 -5.82 -9.24 14.64
N PHE A 55 -4.78 -9.07 15.46
CA PHE A 55 -4.96 -8.64 16.84
C PHE A 55 -5.57 -7.24 16.95
N VAL A 56 -5.06 -6.28 16.18
CA VAL A 56 -5.58 -4.90 16.13
C VAL A 56 -7.03 -4.88 15.67
N GLU A 57 -7.35 -5.63 14.61
CA GLU A 57 -8.68 -5.69 13.99
C GLU A 57 -9.74 -6.37 14.87
N LEU A 58 -9.33 -7.21 15.82
CA LEU A 58 -10.24 -7.88 16.74
C LEU A 58 -10.41 -7.16 18.08
N THR A 59 -9.41 -6.40 18.53
CA THR A 59 -9.38 -5.86 19.90
C THR A 59 -9.44 -4.34 19.98
N TRP A 60 -8.52 -3.64 19.32
CA TRP A 60 -8.40 -2.18 19.43
C TRP A 60 -9.28 -1.43 18.42
N TRP A 61 -9.29 -1.89 17.18
CA TRP A 61 -10.11 -1.34 16.11
C TRP A 61 -11.01 -2.43 15.54
N PRO A 62 -12.06 -2.79 16.28
CA PRO A 62 -12.94 -3.88 15.89
C PRO A 62 -13.58 -3.61 14.53
N ALA A 63 -13.35 -4.48 13.56
CA ALA A 63 -13.98 -4.39 12.23
C ALA A 63 -15.52 -4.54 12.28
N THR A 64 -16.06 -5.06 13.39
CA THR A 64 -17.51 -5.12 13.63
C THR A 64 -18.13 -3.74 13.84
N GLN A 65 -17.33 -2.73 14.17
CA GLN A 65 -17.78 -1.35 14.31
C GLN A 65 -17.94 -0.69 12.94
N ALA A 66 -19.13 -0.81 12.35
CA ALA A 66 -19.42 -0.35 10.99
C ALA A 66 -19.49 1.19 10.82
N ASP A 67 -19.41 1.94 11.91
CA ASP A 67 -19.38 3.42 11.88
C ASP A 67 -18.01 3.96 11.41
N GLY A 68 -16.94 3.15 11.52
CA GLY A 68 -15.58 3.52 11.15
C GLY A 68 -14.97 4.64 12.02
N ASP A 69 -15.60 5.03 13.12
CA ASP A 69 -15.10 6.08 14.01
C ASP A 69 -14.49 5.47 15.28
N TYR A 70 -13.19 5.17 15.21
CA TYR A 70 -12.41 4.62 16.32
C TYR A 70 -11.96 5.67 17.34
N GLY A 71 -12.52 6.89 17.32
CA GLY A 71 -12.18 7.94 18.28
C GLY A 71 -10.79 8.57 18.09
N ILE A 72 -10.11 8.28 16.98
CA ILE A 72 -8.79 8.85 16.68
C ILE A 72 -8.95 10.33 16.33
N ARG A 73 -8.39 11.21 17.16
CA ARG A 73 -8.38 12.66 16.96
C ARG A 73 -6.95 13.20 16.94
N LEU A 74 -6.51 13.73 15.80
CA LEU A 74 -5.24 14.42 15.55
C LEU A 74 -5.40 15.93 15.78
N GLY A 75 -5.81 16.30 16.99
CA GLY A 75 -5.97 17.70 17.41
C GLY A 75 -6.81 18.53 16.43
N LYS A 76 -6.31 19.70 16.03
CA LYS A 76 -7.03 20.64 15.13
C LYS A 76 -7.29 20.10 13.71
N ILE A 77 -6.66 18.98 13.32
CA ILE A 77 -6.83 18.40 11.99
C ILE A 77 -8.22 17.80 11.83
N ASN A 78 -8.74 17.11 12.85
CA ASN A 78 -10.03 16.41 12.82
C ASN A 78 -10.87 16.63 14.08
N ASP A 79 -10.80 17.82 14.67
CA ASP A 79 -11.72 18.28 15.72
C ASP A 79 -13.13 18.48 15.13
N TRP A 80 -13.87 17.37 15.06
CA TRP A 80 -15.20 17.30 14.45
C TRP A 80 -16.31 17.76 15.39
N ASP A 81 -16.04 17.79 16.69
CA ASP A 81 -16.99 18.24 17.70
C ASP A 81 -17.11 19.77 17.69
N ALA A 82 -16.00 20.48 17.48
CA ALA A 82 -16.00 21.93 17.31
C ALA A 82 -16.44 22.39 15.89
N GLN A 83 -16.30 21.54 14.87
CA GLN A 83 -16.52 21.92 13.46
C GLN A 83 -17.26 20.83 12.65
N PRO A 84 -18.60 20.71 12.79
CA PRO A 84 -19.37 19.65 12.14
C PRO A 84 -19.36 19.73 10.60
N ALA A 85 -19.27 20.94 10.02
CA ALA A 85 -19.14 21.12 8.57
C ALA A 85 -17.83 20.56 8.01
N LYS A 86 -16.76 20.53 8.82
CA LYS A 86 -15.45 19.99 8.45
C LYS A 86 -15.47 18.47 8.43
N LYS A 87 -16.25 17.84 9.31
CA LYS A 87 -16.45 16.37 9.37
C LYS A 87 -16.93 15.83 8.04
N VAL A 88 -18.06 16.34 7.53
CA VAL A 88 -18.67 15.84 6.28
C VAL A 88 -17.71 16.00 5.09
N ARG A 89 -17.01 17.13 5.00
CA ARG A 89 -16.03 17.36 3.93
C ARG A 89 -14.87 16.37 4.00
N GLN A 90 -14.32 16.13 5.19
CA GLN A 90 -13.18 15.23 5.37
C GLN A 90 -13.56 13.77 5.12
N GLN A 91 -14.72 13.33 5.60
CA GLN A 91 -15.24 11.99 5.33
C GLN A 91 -15.48 11.75 3.84
N ASN A 92 -16.06 12.73 3.13
CA ASN A 92 -16.22 12.64 1.68
C ASN A 92 -14.87 12.60 0.94
N ALA A 93 -13.88 13.37 1.41
CA ALA A 93 -12.54 13.35 0.84
C ALA A 93 -11.85 12.00 1.07
N GLU A 94 -11.96 11.42 2.27
CA GLU A 94 -11.44 10.10 2.60
C GLU A 94 -12.08 9.01 1.72
N LEU A 95 -13.41 9.04 1.56
CA LEU A 95 -14.11 8.07 0.73
C LEU A 95 -13.73 8.17 -0.75
N ASN A 96 -13.67 9.39 -1.30
CA ASN A 96 -13.31 9.59 -2.71
C ASN A 96 -11.84 9.23 -2.99
N ASN A 97 -10.92 9.57 -2.08
CA ASN A 97 -9.51 9.14 -2.17
C ASN A 97 -9.39 7.62 -2.00
N GLY A 98 -10.21 7.00 -1.16
CA GLY A 98 -10.31 5.56 -1.01
C GLY A 98 -10.71 4.88 -2.32
N ARG A 99 -11.77 5.36 -2.97
CA ARG A 99 -12.23 4.87 -4.28
C ARG A 99 -11.15 5.01 -5.36
N ALA A 100 -10.51 6.17 -5.42
CA ALA A 100 -9.41 6.40 -6.36
C ALA A 100 -8.24 5.45 -6.10
N ALA A 101 -7.86 5.24 -4.83
CA ALA A 101 -6.77 4.35 -4.46
C ALA A 101 -7.07 2.88 -4.76
N MET A 102 -8.33 2.42 -4.62
CA MET A 102 -8.72 1.06 -4.99
C MET A 102 -8.54 0.83 -6.50
N MET A 103 -9.00 1.78 -7.32
CA MET A 103 -8.83 1.71 -8.78
C MET A 103 -7.36 1.80 -9.19
N ALA A 104 -6.57 2.67 -8.54
CA ALA A 104 -5.15 2.82 -8.82
C ALA A 104 -4.36 1.53 -8.53
N ILE A 105 -4.56 0.91 -7.35
CA ILE A 105 -3.86 -0.33 -7.00
C ILE A 105 -4.25 -1.49 -7.92
N ALA A 106 -5.53 -1.61 -8.28
CA ALA A 106 -5.96 -2.61 -9.25
C ALA A 106 -5.26 -2.42 -10.61
N GLY A 107 -5.12 -1.17 -11.06
CA GLY A 107 -4.38 -0.81 -12.27
C GLY A 107 -2.89 -1.19 -12.19
N VAL A 108 -2.21 -0.78 -11.11
CA VAL A 108 -0.79 -1.08 -10.89
C VAL A 108 -0.54 -2.59 -10.90
N ILE A 109 -1.31 -3.37 -10.12
CA ILE A 109 -1.16 -4.82 -10.06
C ILE A 109 -1.34 -5.44 -11.46
N THR A 110 -2.35 -4.98 -12.18
CA THR A 110 -2.65 -5.49 -13.52
C THR A 110 -1.50 -5.17 -14.50
N GLN A 111 -0.97 -3.95 -14.46
CA GLN A 111 0.16 -3.53 -15.30
C GLN A 111 1.45 -4.28 -14.97
N GLU A 112 1.79 -4.43 -13.68
CA GLU A 112 2.98 -5.19 -13.27
C GLU A 112 2.91 -6.65 -13.73
N VAL A 113 1.73 -7.27 -13.65
CA VAL A 113 1.54 -8.66 -14.10
C VAL A 113 1.63 -8.79 -15.63
N PHE A 114 1.05 -7.85 -16.39
CA PHE A 114 1.08 -7.93 -17.86
C PHE A 114 2.42 -7.55 -18.48
N THR A 115 3.11 -6.57 -17.92
CA THR A 115 4.41 -6.10 -18.44
C THR A 115 5.59 -6.89 -17.88
N GLY A 116 5.40 -7.57 -16.74
CA GLY A 116 6.49 -8.23 -16.01
C GLY A 116 7.50 -7.25 -15.41
N GLN A 117 7.19 -5.96 -15.40
CA GLN A 117 8.05 -4.87 -14.92
C GLN A 117 7.38 -4.16 -13.75
N ASN A 118 8.17 -3.71 -12.77
CA ASN A 118 7.67 -2.86 -11.71
C ASN A 118 7.33 -1.44 -12.25
N LEU A 119 6.57 -0.67 -11.47
CA LEU A 119 6.12 0.66 -11.90
C LEU A 119 7.29 1.58 -12.28
N GLN A 120 8.40 1.54 -11.53
CA GLN A 120 9.61 2.32 -11.82
C GLN A 120 10.22 1.94 -13.18
N GLU A 121 10.36 0.65 -13.46
CA GLU A 121 10.88 0.13 -14.73
C GLU A 121 10.01 0.53 -15.91
N GLN A 122 8.69 0.44 -15.77
CA GLN A 122 7.74 0.88 -16.81
C GLN A 122 7.94 2.36 -17.15
N PHE A 123 8.07 3.22 -16.13
CA PHE A 123 8.32 4.65 -16.35
C PHE A 123 9.71 4.94 -16.92
N ALA A 124 10.74 4.20 -16.49
CA ALA A 124 12.11 4.37 -16.99
C ALA A 124 12.27 3.89 -18.43
N ALA A 125 11.58 2.82 -18.82
CA ALA A 125 11.58 2.26 -20.16
C ALA A 125 10.64 3.00 -21.13
N GLY A 126 9.77 3.89 -20.63
CA GLY A 126 8.74 4.53 -21.44
C GLY A 126 7.60 3.59 -21.83
N HIS A 127 7.47 2.45 -21.13
CA HIS A 127 6.45 1.42 -21.34
C HIS A 127 5.11 1.81 -20.69
N ILE A 128 4.59 2.97 -21.10
CA ILE A 128 3.37 3.56 -20.52
C ILE A 128 2.11 2.86 -21.09
N THR A 129 2.22 2.26 -22.28
CA THR A 129 1.12 1.57 -22.95
C THR A 129 1.38 0.06 -23.00
N PRO A 130 0.53 -0.79 -22.40
CA PRO A 130 0.77 -2.23 -22.28
C PRO A 130 0.66 -3.03 -23.59
N PHE A 131 0.54 -2.36 -24.75
CA PHE A 131 0.24 -2.99 -26.04
C PHE A 131 1.13 -2.48 -27.20
N GLY A 132 2.13 -1.63 -26.94
CA GLY A 132 2.80 -0.86 -28.01
C GLY A 132 4.32 -0.95 -28.06
N ASP A 133 4.96 -1.59 -27.08
CA ASP A 133 6.39 -1.49 -26.78
C ASP A 133 7.16 -2.82 -26.88
N GLY A 134 6.49 -3.91 -27.28
CA GLY A 134 7.16 -5.15 -27.70
C GLY A 134 7.72 -6.04 -26.58
N GLN A 135 7.30 -5.84 -25.33
CA GLN A 135 7.59 -6.75 -24.20
C GLN A 135 6.34 -7.31 -23.51
N GLY A 136 5.15 -7.11 -24.10
CA GLY A 136 3.95 -7.85 -23.68
C GLY A 136 4.13 -9.35 -23.89
N PHE A 137 3.41 -10.17 -23.14
CA PHE A 137 3.42 -11.64 -23.22
C PHE A 137 2.85 -12.21 -24.55
N PHE A 138 2.91 -11.44 -25.65
CA PHE A 138 2.54 -11.80 -27.02
C PHE A 138 3.40 -11.07 -28.06
#